data_AF-A0A258HEX3-F1
#
_entry.id   AF-A0A258HEX3-F1
#
_cell.length_a   1.000
_cell.length_b   1.000
_cell.length_c   1.000
_cell.angle_alpha   90.00
_cell.angle_beta   90.00
_cell.angle_gamma   90.00
#
_symmetry.space_group_name_H-M   'P 1'
#
loop_
_entity.id
_entity.type
_entity.pdbx_description
1 polymer ?
#
loop_
_entity_poly.entity_id
_entity_poly.type
_entity_poly.pdbx_seq_one_letter_code
_entity_poly.pdbx_strand_id
1 'polypeptide(L)'
;MTDQPPLTPAQIATLTSRSRWIGVAFLLGGLAILGGFAVSLVSLSQARDRLQAEVTRLDHEIAARRRDMTQVETLERTVREARSSLDGGETAQASEILGQAAIETPAAAPPSAAPDRGSPGRIYFQIRAEGQVAMYRACSGSLRSMGYDVPPYELLGRGPGRTELRYFRPDDAVGAGSLKAVLEACLGEDVSAVEVPIRGVSPQQFEVWLAE
;
A
#
# COMPACT_ATOMS: atom_id res chain seq x y z
N MET A 1 -13.86 -90.22 32.48
CA MET A 1 -14.50 -89.23 31.59
C MET A 1 -14.79 -88.02 32.47
N THR A 2 -14.11 -86.92 32.19
CA THR A 2 -13.85 -85.81 33.12
C THR A 2 -15.06 -84.91 33.33
N ASP A 3 -15.50 -84.90 34.59
CA ASP A 3 -16.31 -83.86 35.24
C ASP A 3 -15.61 -82.49 35.14
N GLN A 4 -16.33 -81.48 34.67
CA GLN A 4 -15.94 -80.08 34.86
C GLN A 4 -16.65 -79.51 36.09
N PRO A 5 -15.92 -78.84 37.01
CA PRO A 5 -16.53 -78.27 38.20
C PRO A 5 -17.39 -77.03 37.88
N PRO A 6 -18.43 -76.75 38.68
CA PRO A 6 -19.28 -75.60 38.50
C PRO A 6 -18.54 -74.28 38.80
N LEU A 7 -18.83 -73.26 38.00
CA LEU A 7 -18.25 -71.92 38.08
C LEU A 7 -18.56 -71.26 39.42
N THR A 8 -17.55 -70.65 40.04
CA THR A 8 -17.67 -69.92 41.31
C THR A 8 -18.39 -68.57 41.16
N PRO A 9 -19.09 -68.09 42.21
CA PRO A 9 -19.84 -66.82 42.19
C PRO A 9 -18.97 -65.57 41.91
N ALA A 10 -17.64 -65.65 42.08
CA ALA A 10 -16.72 -64.58 41.74
C ALA A 10 -16.61 -64.31 40.22
N GLN A 11 -16.90 -65.30 39.37
CA GLN A 11 -16.87 -65.12 37.91
C GLN A 11 -18.17 -64.56 37.33
N ILE A 12 -19.27 -64.60 38.09
CA ILE A 12 -20.56 -64.01 37.70
C ILE A 12 -20.58 -62.49 37.94
N ALA A 13 -19.75 -61.98 38.86
CA ALA A 13 -19.72 -60.57 39.23
C ALA A 13 -19.04 -59.63 38.21
N THR A 14 -18.27 -60.15 37.24
CA THR A 14 -17.58 -59.33 36.23
C THR A 14 -18.39 -59.05 34.95
N LEU A 15 -19.61 -59.60 34.82
CA LEU A 15 -20.45 -59.41 33.63
C LEU A 15 -21.56 -58.35 33.79
N THR A 16 -21.73 -57.75 34.97
CA THR A 16 -22.79 -56.74 35.23
C THR A 16 -22.29 -55.31 35.44
N SER A 17 -20.99 -55.06 35.34
CA SER A 17 -20.39 -53.71 35.47
C SER A 17 -20.05 -53.05 34.12
N ARG A 18 -20.88 -53.23 33.10
CA ARG A 18 -20.71 -52.54 31.80
C ARG A 18 -22.03 -52.02 31.19
N SER A 19 -23.12 -52.02 31.95
CA SER A 19 -24.46 -51.72 31.45
C SER A 19 -25.22 -50.68 32.30
N ARG A 20 -24.54 -49.60 32.74
CA ARG A 20 -25.21 -48.46 33.40
C ARG A 20 -24.72 -47.08 32.92
N TRP A 21 -24.13 -47.01 31.73
CA TRP A 21 -23.72 -45.74 31.09
C TRP A 21 -24.43 -45.44 29.76
N ILE A 22 -25.43 -46.25 29.39
CA ILE A 22 -26.22 -46.03 28.16
C ILE A 22 -27.49 -45.19 28.44
N GLY A 23 -27.83 -44.94 29.71
CA GLY A 23 -29.10 -44.28 30.09
C GLY A 23 -29.07 -42.78 30.40
N VAL A 24 -27.92 -42.09 30.36
CA VAL A 24 -27.85 -40.63 30.69
C VAL A 24 -27.27 -39.78 29.55
N ALA A 25 -26.75 -40.39 28.50
CA ALA A 25 -26.15 -39.64 27.38
C ALA A 25 -27.17 -39.03 26.39
N PHE A 26 -28.47 -39.35 26.49
CA PHE A 26 -29.47 -38.95 25.47
C PHE A 26 -30.39 -37.78 25.83
N LEU A 27 -30.17 -37.09 26.96
CA LEU A 27 -30.93 -35.87 27.31
C LEU A 27 -30.09 -34.59 27.41
N LEU A 28 -28.80 -34.65 27.08
CA LEU A 28 -27.93 -33.48 26.88
C LEU A 28 -27.26 -33.45 25.50
N GLY A 29 -27.63 -34.37 24.60
CA GLY A 29 -27.17 -34.37 23.20
C GLY A 29 -28.10 -33.64 22.22
N GLY A 30 -29.23 -33.10 22.70
CA GLY A 30 -30.27 -32.47 21.86
C GLY A 30 -30.23 -30.95 21.77
N LEU A 31 -29.32 -30.28 22.49
CA LEU A 31 -29.25 -28.80 22.53
C LEU A 31 -27.88 -28.22 22.12
N ALA A 32 -27.01 -29.02 21.49
CA ALA A 32 -25.72 -28.55 21.00
C ALA A 32 -25.64 -28.43 19.46
N ILE A 33 -26.66 -28.90 18.72
CA ILE A 33 -26.65 -28.87 17.25
C ILE A 33 -27.28 -27.59 16.67
N LEU A 34 -28.01 -26.81 17.47
CA LEU A 34 -28.51 -25.48 17.05
C LEU A 34 -27.52 -24.33 17.36
N GLY A 35 -26.56 -24.52 18.26
CA GLY A 35 -25.54 -23.50 18.57
C GLY A 35 -24.38 -23.44 17.56
N GLY A 36 -24.04 -24.57 16.94
CA GLY A 36 -22.95 -24.65 15.95
C GLY A 36 -23.28 -24.02 14.60
N PHE A 37 -24.56 -24.02 14.19
CA PHE A 37 -24.99 -23.37 12.95
C PHE A 37 -25.01 -21.84 13.06
N ALA A 38 -25.28 -21.28 14.24
CA ALA A 38 -25.26 -19.83 14.44
C ALA A 38 -23.84 -19.25 14.34
N VAL A 39 -22.82 -19.93 14.89
CA VAL A 39 -21.42 -19.49 14.76
C VAL A 39 -20.92 -19.65 13.33
N SER A 40 -21.36 -20.69 12.62
CA SER A 40 -21.02 -20.89 11.20
C SER A 40 -21.64 -19.79 10.32
N LEU A 41 -22.90 -19.41 10.54
CA LEU A 41 -23.57 -18.33 9.78
C LEU A 41 -22.98 -16.94 10.07
N VAL A 42 -22.58 -16.64 11.30
CA VAL A 42 -21.92 -15.36 11.64
C VAL A 42 -20.52 -15.27 11.02
N SER A 43 -19.78 -16.38 10.93
CA SER A 43 -18.48 -16.39 10.25
C SER A 43 -18.62 -16.21 8.73
N LEU A 44 -19.69 -16.75 8.13
CA LEU A 44 -20.04 -16.57 6.72
C LEU A 44 -20.50 -15.13 6.41
N SER A 45 -21.26 -14.49 7.29
CA SER A 45 -21.65 -13.08 7.12
C SER A 45 -20.43 -12.16 7.24
N GLN A 46 -19.55 -12.38 8.21
CA GLN A 46 -18.31 -11.61 8.35
C GLN A 46 -17.36 -11.80 7.15
N ALA A 47 -17.27 -13.00 6.59
CA ALA A 47 -16.51 -13.26 5.38
C ALA A 47 -17.11 -12.52 4.17
N ARG A 48 -18.45 -12.51 4.04
CA ARG A 48 -19.16 -11.78 2.98
C ARG A 48 -18.95 -10.27 3.10
N ASP A 49 -19.03 -9.72 4.31
CA ASP A 49 -18.84 -8.28 4.54
C ASP A 49 -17.40 -7.85 4.19
N ARG A 50 -16.40 -8.67 4.53
CA ARG A 50 -15.01 -8.44 4.13
C ARG A 50 -14.83 -8.48 2.62
N LEU A 51 -15.40 -9.49 1.97
CA LEU A 51 -15.37 -9.61 0.51
C LEU A 51 -16.08 -8.43 -0.18
N GLN A 52 -17.20 -7.96 0.35
CA GLN A 52 -17.90 -6.78 -0.18
C GLN A 52 -17.10 -5.49 0.04
N ALA A 53 -16.43 -5.34 1.18
CA ALA A 53 -15.53 -4.21 1.42
C ALA A 53 -14.34 -4.22 0.45
N GLU A 54 -13.78 -5.39 0.18
CA GLU A 54 -12.68 -5.57 -0.79
C GLU A 54 -13.13 -5.23 -2.22
N VAL A 55 -14.30 -5.70 -2.65
CA VAL A 55 -14.87 -5.36 -3.96
C VAL A 55 -15.11 -3.87 -4.09
N THR A 56 -15.70 -3.24 -3.07
CA THR A 56 -15.97 -1.79 -3.08
C THR A 56 -14.66 -0.99 -3.14
N ARG A 57 -13.64 -1.44 -2.40
CA ARG A 57 -12.30 -0.84 -2.46
C ARG A 57 -11.68 -0.98 -3.85
N LEU A 58 -11.77 -2.17 -4.46
CA LEU A 58 -11.23 -2.41 -5.80
C LEU A 58 -11.98 -1.60 -6.87
N ASP A 59 -13.30 -1.47 -6.75
CA ASP A 59 -14.10 -0.62 -7.66
C ASP A 59 -13.69 0.85 -7.55
N HIS A 60 -13.44 1.35 -6.33
CA HIS A 60 -12.90 2.70 -6.14
C HIS A 60 -11.50 2.85 -6.75
N GLU A 61 -10.63 1.85 -6.62
CA GLU A 61 -9.29 1.88 -7.21
C GLU A 61 -9.34 1.85 -8.75
N ILE A 62 -10.21 1.02 -9.34
CA ILE A 62 -10.42 0.97 -10.79
C ILE A 62 -10.99 2.29 -11.30
N ALA A 63 -11.97 2.87 -10.58
CA ALA A 63 -12.54 4.17 -10.94
C ALA A 63 -11.53 5.32 -10.80
N ALA A 64 -10.59 5.24 -9.86
CA ALA A 64 -9.46 6.17 -9.77
C ALA A 64 -8.50 6.00 -10.95
N ARG A 65 -8.02 4.78 -11.21
CA ARG A 65 -7.11 4.48 -12.32
C ARG A 65 -7.69 4.85 -13.70
N ARG A 66 -8.99 4.66 -13.91
CA ARG A 66 -9.66 5.10 -15.15
C ARG A 66 -9.61 6.61 -15.35
N ARG A 67 -9.75 7.39 -14.28
CA ARG A 67 -9.63 8.86 -14.34
C ARG A 67 -8.20 9.28 -14.66
N ASP A 68 -7.22 8.63 -14.06
CA ASP A 68 -5.81 8.89 -14.34
C ASP A 68 -5.47 8.58 -15.81
N MET A 69 -5.99 7.48 -16.35
CA MET A 69 -5.78 7.13 -17.76
C MET A 69 -6.38 8.17 -18.71
N THR A 70 -7.58 8.69 -18.42
CA THR A 70 -8.16 9.78 -19.23
C THR A 70 -7.35 11.08 -19.14
N GLN A 71 -6.73 11.37 -17.98
CA GLN A 71 -5.85 12.53 -17.85
C GLN A 71 -4.58 12.38 -18.67
N VAL A 72 -3.96 11.19 -18.67
CA VAL A 72 -2.79 10.90 -19.49
C VAL A 72 -3.11 11.06 -20.98
N GLU A 73 -4.23 10.51 -21.45
CA GLU A 73 -4.65 10.68 -22.85
C GLU A 73 -4.85 12.16 -23.23
N THR A 74 -5.44 12.96 -22.33
CA THR A 74 -5.59 14.40 -22.58
C THR A 74 -4.25 15.12 -22.63
N LEU A 75 -3.32 14.77 -21.73
CA LEU A 75 -1.98 15.35 -21.68
C LEU A 75 -1.19 15.03 -22.95
N GLU A 76 -1.26 13.78 -23.41
CA GLU A 76 -0.62 13.36 -24.66
C GLU A 76 -1.17 14.10 -25.88
N ARG A 77 -2.48 14.35 -25.95
CA ARG A 77 -3.07 15.17 -27.01
C ARG A 77 -2.55 16.60 -26.97
N THR A 78 -2.53 17.22 -25.79
CA THR A 78 -2.02 18.60 -25.63
C THR A 78 -0.54 18.71 -25.99
N VAL A 79 0.29 17.75 -25.57
CA VAL A 79 1.72 17.71 -25.93
C VAL A 79 1.91 17.52 -27.44
N ARG A 80 1.12 16.64 -28.07
CA ARG A 80 1.17 16.43 -29.52
C ARG A 80 0.77 17.67 -30.31
N GLU A 81 -0.28 18.36 -29.87
CA GLU A 81 -0.75 19.61 -30.46
C GLU A 81 0.31 20.72 -30.33
N ALA A 82 0.87 20.91 -29.13
CA ALA A 82 1.96 21.85 -28.89
C ALA A 82 3.18 21.53 -29.78
N ARG A 83 3.55 20.25 -29.92
CA ARG A 83 4.65 19.84 -30.79
C ARG A 83 4.37 20.13 -32.27
N SER A 84 3.15 19.91 -32.73
CA SER A 84 2.77 20.24 -34.12
C SER A 84 2.74 21.75 -34.40
N SER A 85 2.43 22.57 -33.40
CA SER A 85 2.51 24.04 -33.52
C SER A 85 3.95 24.55 -33.61
N LEU A 86 4.90 23.83 -33.01
CA LEU A 86 6.32 24.14 -33.09
C LEU A 86 6.91 23.69 -34.45
N ASP A 87 6.64 22.46 -34.89
CA ASP A 87 7.11 21.95 -36.20
C ASP A 87 6.47 22.69 -37.40
N GLY A 88 5.23 23.17 -37.25
CA GLY A 88 4.54 23.95 -38.29
C GLY A 88 4.93 25.43 -38.34
N GLY A 89 5.68 25.93 -37.35
CA GLY A 89 5.98 27.37 -37.19
C GLY A 89 7.31 27.82 -37.78
N GLU A 90 8.23 26.92 -38.11
CA GLU A 90 9.63 27.28 -38.42
C GLU A 90 9.93 27.55 -39.91
N THR A 91 8.91 27.63 -40.79
CA THR A 91 9.14 28.01 -42.21
C THR A 91 8.30 29.16 -42.77
N ALA A 92 7.46 29.86 -41.99
CA ALA A 92 6.60 30.89 -42.58
C ALA A 92 6.49 32.25 -41.87
N GLN A 93 6.91 32.45 -40.61
CA GLN A 93 6.54 33.70 -39.90
C GLN A 93 7.63 34.32 -39.00
N ALA A 94 8.91 34.13 -39.32
CA ALA A 94 10.01 34.75 -38.58
C ALA A 94 10.24 36.26 -38.88
N SER A 95 9.36 36.96 -39.61
CA SER A 95 9.58 38.37 -39.99
C SER A 95 8.42 39.36 -39.74
N GLU A 96 7.27 38.99 -39.16
CA GLU A 96 6.11 39.92 -39.16
C GLU A 96 5.36 40.14 -37.84
N ILE A 97 5.82 39.64 -36.69
CA ILE A 97 5.13 39.91 -35.41
C ILE A 97 6.13 40.32 -34.31
N LEU A 98 6.87 41.39 -34.58
CA LEU A 98 7.66 42.11 -33.56
C LEU A 98 7.20 43.56 -33.38
N GLY A 99 6.01 43.90 -33.87
CA GLY A 99 5.45 45.23 -33.75
C GLY A 99 3.94 45.24 -33.85
N GLN A 100 3.24 44.84 -32.78
CA GLN A 100 1.88 45.27 -32.39
C GLN A 100 1.25 44.22 -31.47
N ALA A 101 1.64 44.22 -30.19
CA ALA A 101 0.77 43.78 -29.08
C ALA A 101 1.35 44.30 -27.75
N ALA A 102 1.73 45.58 -27.73
CA ALA A 102 1.56 46.35 -26.52
C ALA A 102 0.09 46.81 -26.52
N ILE A 103 -0.54 46.85 -25.35
CA ILE A 103 -1.95 47.23 -25.12
C ILE A 103 -2.93 46.06 -25.36
N GLU A 104 -3.14 45.25 -24.32
CA GLU A 104 -4.43 45.07 -23.63
C GLU A 104 -4.30 43.86 -22.69
N THR A 105 -4.12 44.14 -21.41
CA THR A 105 -4.26 43.18 -20.32
C THR A 105 -5.67 43.31 -19.76
N PRO A 106 -6.61 42.40 -20.04
CA PRO A 106 -7.72 42.15 -19.15
C PRO A 106 -7.20 41.26 -18.02
N ALA A 107 -7.13 41.82 -16.81
CA ALA A 107 -7.00 41.07 -15.58
C ALA A 107 -8.16 40.07 -15.47
N ALA A 108 -7.90 38.82 -15.81
CA ALA A 108 -8.83 37.70 -15.63
C ALA A 108 -8.27 36.78 -14.53
N ALA A 109 -8.95 36.84 -13.39
CA ALA A 109 -9.05 35.90 -12.26
C ALA A 109 -7.80 35.13 -11.77
N PRO A 110 -7.51 35.15 -10.45
CA PRO A 110 -6.45 34.31 -9.88
C PRO A 110 -6.77 32.84 -10.18
N PRO A 111 -5.76 32.00 -10.51
CA PRO A 111 -5.99 30.57 -10.66
C PRO A 111 -6.63 30.04 -9.39
N SER A 112 -7.80 29.44 -9.57
CA SER A 112 -8.59 28.71 -8.58
C SER A 112 -7.65 27.91 -7.69
N ALA A 113 -7.68 28.18 -6.39
CA ALA A 113 -6.87 27.52 -5.39
C ALA A 113 -6.91 26.01 -5.63
N ALA A 114 -5.75 25.44 -5.93
CA ALA A 114 -5.57 23.99 -5.83
C ALA A 114 -6.08 23.56 -4.45
N PRO A 115 -6.79 22.42 -4.35
CA PRO A 115 -7.15 21.88 -3.05
C PRO A 115 -5.87 21.84 -2.23
N ASP A 116 -5.92 22.41 -1.03
CA ASP A 116 -4.83 22.49 -0.07
C ASP A 116 -4.25 21.09 0.10
N ARG A 117 -3.24 20.77 -0.72
CA ARG A 117 -2.49 19.53 -0.59
C ARG A 117 -1.67 19.79 0.65
N GLY A 118 -2.12 19.22 1.77
CA GLY A 118 -1.38 19.24 3.03
C GLY A 118 0.11 19.07 2.74
N SER A 119 0.93 19.84 3.47
CA SER A 119 2.38 20.02 3.30
C SER A 119 3.06 18.96 2.41
N PRO A 120 3.82 19.37 1.37
CA PRO A 120 4.49 18.42 0.48
C PRO A 120 5.28 17.41 1.32
N GLY A 121 5.07 16.13 1.06
CA GLY A 121 5.80 15.06 1.75
C GLY A 121 7.30 15.31 1.65
N ARG A 122 8.04 14.96 2.70
CA ARG A 122 9.48 15.24 2.80
C ARG A 122 10.29 13.96 2.79
N ILE A 123 11.36 13.92 2.00
CA ILE A 123 12.22 12.74 1.87
C ILE A 123 13.67 13.13 2.16
N TYR A 124 14.23 12.56 3.22
CA TYR A 124 15.64 12.72 3.57
C TYR A 124 16.46 11.56 3.00
N PHE A 125 17.64 11.85 2.46
CA PHE A 125 18.56 10.83 1.97
C PHE A 125 19.77 10.72 2.88
N GLN A 126 20.05 9.51 3.35
CA GLN A 126 21.26 9.14 4.08
C GLN A 126 22.13 8.27 3.17
N ILE A 127 23.30 8.78 2.83
CA ILE A 127 24.30 8.07 2.01
C ILE A 127 25.48 7.63 2.86
N ARG A 128 26.18 6.58 2.44
CA ARG A 128 27.33 6.01 3.15
C ARG A 128 28.67 6.28 2.49
N ALA A 129 28.67 6.57 1.18
CA ALA A 129 29.88 6.83 0.41
C ALA A 129 29.67 7.94 -0.63
N GLU A 130 30.74 8.68 -0.94
CA GLU A 130 30.68 9.74 -1.97
C GLU A 130 30.27 9.22 -3.35
N GLY A 131 30.57 7.96 -3.66
CA GLY A 131 30.14 7.31 -4.91
C GLY A 131 28.62 7.29 -5.10
N GLN A 132 27.85 7.40 -4.02
CA GLN A 132 26.38 7.35 -4.03
C GLN A 132 25.73 8.70 -4.32
N VAL A 133 26.52 9.78 -4.42
CA VAL A 133 26.01 11.12 -4.76
C VAL A 133 25.33 11.13 -6.12
N ALA A 134 25.81 10.32 -7.07
CA ALA A 134 25.16 10.18 -8.38
C ALA A 134 23.75 9.59 -8.28
N MET A 135 23.57 8.55 -7.45
CA MET A 135 22.28 7.90 -7.17
C MET A 135 21.31 8.90 -6.53
N TYR A 136 21.76 9.64 -5.51
CA TYR A 136 20.98 10.72 -4.90
C TYR A 136 20.53 11.76 -5.94
N ARG A 137 21.43 12.23 -6.81
CA ARG A 137 21.08 13.24 -7.82
C ARG A 137 20.03 12.73 -8.80
N ALA A 138 20.16 11.48 -9.25
CA ALA A 138 19.19 10.86 -10.15
C ALA A 138 17.81 10.73 -9.50
N CYS A 139 17.74 10.18 -8.28
CA CYS A 139 16.47 9.97 -7.60
C CYS A 139 15.82 11.26 -7.11
N SER A 140 16.60 12.20 -6.56
CA SER A 140 16.07 13.45 -6.00
C SER A 140 15.42 14.35 -7.06
N GLY A 141 15.88 14.32 -8.31
CA GLY A 141 15.23 15.03 -9.41
C GLY A 141 13.80 14.51 -9.67
N SER A 142 13.66 13.19 -9.80
CA SER A 142 12.36 12.52 -10.01
C SER A 142 11.41 12.72 -8.82
N LEU A 143 11.91 12.65 -7.59
CA LEU A 143 11.09 12.84 -6.40
C LEU A 143 10.60 14.29 -6.27
N ARG A 144 11.44 15.28 -6.59
CA ARG A 144 11.02 16.69 -6.62
C ARG A 144 9.98 16.97 -7.70
N SER A 145 10.10 16.35 -8.88
CA SER A 145 9.09 16.52 -9.94
C SER A 145 7.73 15.89 -9.58
N MET A 146 7.73 14.88 -8.70
CA MET A 146 6.51 14.32 -8.09
C MET A 146 5.92 15.20 -6.98
N GLY A 147 6.58 16.30 -6.60
CA GLY A 147 6.10 17.26 -5.59
C GLY A 147 6.59 17.01 -4.17
N TYR A 148 7.58 16.13 -3.97
CA TYR A 148 8.22 15.94 -2.67
C TYR A 148 9.25 17.04 -2.39
N ASP A 149 9.35 17.45 -1.13
CA ASP A 149 10.50 18.21 -0.65
C ASP A 149 11.65 17.25 -0.37
N VAL A 150 12.78 17.44 -1.06
CA VAL A 150 13.96 16.58 -0.95
C VAL A 150 15.17 17.46 -0.59
N PRO A 151 15.51 17.56 0.71
CA PRO A 151 16.70 18.28 1.16
C PRO A 151 18.01 17.71 0.60
N PRO A 152 19.16 18.41 0.82
CA PRO A 152 20.48 17.83 0.57
C PRO A 152 20.65 16.50 1.31
N TYR A 153 21.47 15.61 0.74
CA TYR A 153 21.78 14.33 1.39
C TYR A 153 22.65 14.54 2.64
N GLU A 154 22.58 13.56 3.54
CA GLU A 154 23.46 13.45 4.70
C GLU A 154 24.44 12.30 4.49
N LEU A 155 25.74 12.56 4.61
CA LEU A 155 26.78 11.53 4.58
C LEU A 155 26.96 10.96 5.99
N LEU A 156 26.70 9.66 6.16
CA LEU A 156 26.77 8.96 7.44
C LEU A 156 27.87 7.90 7.43
N GLY A 157 28.58 7.76 8.55
CA GLY A 157 29.60 6.72 8.72
C GLY A 157 29.06 5.31 8.99
N ARG A 158 27.74 5.17 9.24
CA ARG A 158 27.07 3.88 9.53
C ARG A 158 25.65 3.90 8.97
N GLY A 159 25.13 2.73 8.64
CA GLY A 159 23.79 2.55 8.11
C GLY A 159 23.36 1.09 8.07
N PRO A 160 22.18 0.79 7.50
CA PRO A 160 21.71 -0.58 7.31
C PRO A 160 22.56 -1.32 6.28
N GLY A 161 22.52 -2.67 6.31
CA GLY A 161 23.20 -3.52 5.34
C GLY A 161 22.49 -3.64 3.98
N ARG A 162 21.30 -3.06 3.84
CA ARG A 162 20.49 -3.00 2.63
C ARG A 162 19.84 -1.63 2.54
N THR A 163 19.43 -1.21 1.35
CA THR A 163 18.75 0.06 1.19
C THR A 163 17.36 0.01 1.82
N GLU A 164 17.05 0.99 2.67
CA GLU A 164 15.80 1.07 3.42
C GLU A 164 15.06 2.37 3.13
N LEU A 165 13.77 2.26 2.85
CA LEU A 165 12.82 3.36 2.90
C LEU A 165 12.09 3.29 4.24
N ARG A 166 12.37 4.23 5.13
CA ARG A 166 11.76 4.31 6.45
C ARG A 166 10.59 5.29 6.44
N TYR A 167 9.49 4.86 7.06
CA TYR A 167 8.31 5.68 7.32
C TYR A 167 7.95 5.59 8.81
N PHE A 168 7.37 6.64 9.37
CA PHE A 168 7.26 6.78 10.83
C PHE A 168 5.85 6.60 11.37
N ARG A 169 4.85 6.53 10.48
CA ARG A 169 3.44 6.43 10.83
C ARG A 169 2.76 5.33 10.01
N PRO A 170 1.85 4.55 10.62
CA PRO A 170 1.10 3.51 9.89
C PRO A 170 0.35 4.04 8.66
N ASP A 171 -0.19 5.26 8.76
CA ASP A 171 -0.95 5.90 7.67
C ASP A 171 -0.08 6.19 6.43
N ASP A 172 1.25 6.29 6.59
CA ASP A 172 2.19 6.56 5.51
C ASP A 172 2.59 5.27 4.75
N ALA A 173 2.17 4.08 5.20
CA ALA A 173 2.58 2.79 4.62
C ALA A 173 2.22 2.67 3.13
N VAL A 174 1.06 3.18 2.72
CA VAL A 174 0.65 3.18 1.30
C VAL A 174 1.57 4.08 0.48
N GLY A 175 1.85 5.29 0.97
CA GLY A 175 2.78 6.22 0.32
C GLY A 175 4.20 5.66 0.24
N ALA A 176 4.67 5.00 1.30
CA ALA A 176 5.94 4.30 1.32
C ALA A 176 6.00 3.18 0.26
N GLY A 177 4.91 2.43 0.08
CA GLY A 177 4.82 1.42 -0.99
C GLY A 177 4.97 2.02 -2.40
N SER A 178 4.33 3.16 -2.67
CA SER A 178 4.49 3.86 -3.96
C SER A 178 5.89 4.43 -4.14
N LEU A 179 6.48 5.01 -3.09
CA LEU A 179 7.84 5.55 -3.11
C LEU A 179 8.88 4.45 -3.30
N LYS A 180 8.68 3.28 -2.70
CA LYS A 180 9.57 2.12 -2.85
C LYS A 180 9.79 1.82 -4.34
N ALA A 181 8.72 1.68 -5.12
CA ALA A 181 8.82 1.35 -6.54
C ALA A 181 9.59 2.43 -7.36
N VAL A 182 9.41 3.70 -7.02
CA VAL A 182 10.15 4.81 -7.66
C VAL A 182 11.64 4.74 -7.31
N LEU A 183 11.96 4.46 -6.04
CA LEU A 183 13.32 4.33 -5.57
C LEU A 183 14.03 3.13 -6.20
N GLU A 184 13.38 1.97 -6.27
CA GLU A 184 13.95 0.79 -6.94
C GLU A 184 14.29 1.07 -8.41
N ALA A 185 13.40 1.78 -9.12
CA ALA A 185 13.63 2.14 -10.51
C ALA A 185 14.80 3.11 -10.71
N CYS A 186 15.02 4.06 -9.78
CA CYS A 186 16.08 5.06 -9.93
C CYS A 186 17.43 4.62 -9.32
N LEU A 187 17.41 3.80 -8.27
CA LEU A 187 18.62 3.26 -7.63
C LEU A 187 19.13 1.99 -8.33
N GLY A 188 18.25 1.22 -8.99
CA GLY A 188 18.60 -0.03 -9.64
C GLY A 188 18.85 -1.20 -8.66
N GLU A 189 18.34 -1.09 -7.44
CA GLU A 189 18.48 -2.09 -6.36
C GLU A 189 17.15 -2.27 -5.60
N ASP A 190 17.01 -3.37 -4.85
CA ASP A 190 15.84 -3.61 -4.00
C ASP A 190 15.84 -2.65 -2.80
N VAL A 191 14.65 -2.13 -2.47
CA VAL A 191 14.46 -1.19 -1.36
C VAL A 191 13.52 -1.82 -0.34
N SER A 192 13.96 -1.92 0.91
CA SER A 192 13.11 -2.41 1.99
C SER A 192 12.29 -1.28 2.61
N ALA A 193 10.96 -1.31 2.46
CA ALA A 193 10.09 -0.37 3.17
C ALA A 193 9.89 -0.83 4.63
N VAL A 194 10.29 0.01 5.59
CA VAL A 194 10.33 -0.33 7.02
C VAL A 194 9.60 0.73 7.83
N GLU A 195 8.65 0.31 8.67
CA GLU A 195 8.06 1.20 9.67
C GLU A 195 9.04 1.38 10.84
N VAL A 196 9.35 2.63 11.17
CA VAL A 196 10.15 2.99 12.35
C VAL A 196 9.32 3.97 13.18
N PRO A 197 8.51 3.50 14.14
CA PRO A 197 7.57 4.37 14.83
C PRO A 197 8.30 5.38 15.72
N ILE A 198 8.19 6.67 15.38
CA ILE A 198 8.75 7.79 16.12
C ILE A 198 7.66 8.82 16.39
N ARG A 199 7.59 9.33 17.63
CA ARG A 199 6.61 10.37 18.01
C ARG A 199 7.08 11.75 17.53
N GLY A 200 6.13 12.61 17.17
CA GLY A 200 6.41 14.00 16.81
C GLY A 200 6.93 14.19 15.39
N VAL A 201 6.90 13.15 14.57
CA VAL A 201 7.25 13.24 13.14
C VAL A 201 6.03 13.70 12.34
N SER A 202 6.26 14.62 11.40
CA SER A 202 5.24 15.10 10.47
C SER A 202 4.69 13.96 9.60
N PRO A 203 3.40 13.99 9.23
CA PRO A 203 2.87 13.08 8.21
C PRO A 203 3.68 13.16 6.91
N GLN A 204 3.72 12.06 6.15
CA GLN A 204 4.41 12.00 4.85
C GLN A 204 5.90 12.38 4.92
N GLN A 205 6.55 12.09 6.05
CA GLN A 205 8.00 12.19 6.19
C GLN A 205 8.62 10.80 6.00
N PHE A 206 9.63 10.73 5.14
CA PHE A 206 10.32 9.51 4.79
C PHE A 206 11.83 9.70 4.87
N GLU A 207 12.54 8.60 5.14
CA GLU A 207 14.00 8.54 5.08
C GLU A 207 14.44 7.43 4.14
N VAL A 208 15.43 7.71 3.31
CA VAL A 208 16.05 6.75 2.38
C VAL A 208 17.48 6.53 2.82
N TRP A 209 17.74 5.36 3.39
CA TRP A 209 19.05 4.93 3.83
C TRP A 209 19.66 4.03 2.78
N LEU A 210 20.70 4.48 2.08
CA LEU A 210 21.40 3.65 1.11
C LEU A 210 22.30 2.63 1.83
N ALA A 211 22.41 1.43 1.23
CA ALA A 211 23.38 0.41 1.63
C ALA A 211 24.83 0.90 1.44
N GLU A 212 25.84 0.08 1.76
CA GLU A 212 27.23 0.38 1.33
C GLU A 212 27.43 0.14 -0.16
#